data_AF-A0A523J6J3-F1
#
_entry.id   AF-A0A523J6J3-F1
#
_cell.length_a   1.000
_cell.length_b   1.000
_cell.length_c   1.000
_cell.angle_alpha   90.00
_cell.angle_beta   90.00
_cell.angle_gamma   90.00
#
_symmetry.space_group_name_H-M   'P 1'
#
loop_
_entity.id
_entity.type
_entity.pdbx_description
1 polymer ?
#
loop_
_entity_poly.entity_id
_entity_poly.type
_entity_poly.pdbx_seq_one_letter_code
_entity_poly.pdbx_strand_id
1 'polypeptide(L)' 'MQCSGLEVDIGDVIEVTIQLADRSVTLKAKVIRLGHPDLLVQDVALEFLDVDPKTLERLYDLGLWEYVDEPDK' A
#
# COMPACT_ATOMS: atom_id res chain seq x y z
N MET A 1 -1.94 12.27 -5.55
CA MET A 1 -1.89 11.41 -6.76
C MET A 1 -3.30 10.88 -6.97
N GLN A 2 -3.89 11.06 -8.14
CA GLN A 2 -5.24 10.56 -8.46
C GLN A 2 -5.06 9.41 -9.45
N CYS A 3 -5.28 8.18 -9.00
CA CYS A 3 -5.33 7.01 -9.87
C CYS A 3 -6.80 6.82 -10.28
N SER A 4 -7.18 7.26 -11.48
CA SER A 4 -8.52 6.99 -12.03
C SER A 4 -8.48 5.79 -12.97
N GLY A 5 -9.38 4.81 -12.76
CA GLY A 5 -9.58 3.67 -13.67
C GLY A 5 -8.89 2.36 -13.28
N LEU A 6 -8.42 2.22 -12.04
CA LEU A 6 -7.91 0.94 -11.54
C LEU A 6 -9.08 0.19 -10.87
N GLU A 7 -9.74 -0.73 -11.60
CA GLU A 7 -10.62 -1.71 -10.98
C GLU A 7 -9.74 -2.79 -10.36
N VAL A 8 -9.78 -2.92 -9.03
CA VAL A 8 -9.04 -3.93 -8.27
C VAL A 8 -9.99 -4.66 -7.32
N ASP A 9 -9.79 -5.97 -7.19
CA ASP A 9 -10.54 -6.82 -6.29
C ASP A 9 -9.70 -7.29 -5.10
N ILE A 10 -10.36 -7.65 -3.99
CA ILE A 10 -9.67 -8.25 -2.85
C ILE A 10 -9.03 -9.58 -3.28
N GLY A 11 -7.74 -9.72 -3.03
CA GLY A 11 -6.93 -10.86 -3.44
C GLY A 11 -6.06 -10.62 -4.66
N ASP A 12 -6.31 -9.56 -5.43
CA ASP A 12 -5.49 -9.21 -6.58
C ASP A 12 -4.06 -8.89 -6.16
N VAL A 13 -3.12 -9.30 -6.99
CA VAL A 13 -1.71 -8.92 -6.87
C VAL A 13 -1.42 -7.83 -7.90
N ILE A 14 -1.09 -6.65 -7.41
CA ILE A 14 -0.82 -5.47 -8.23
C ILE A 14 0.61 -4.98 -8.04
N GLU A 15 1.13 -4.28 -9.03
CA GLU A 15 2.40 -3.54 -8.91
C GLU A 15 2.10 -2.10 -8.55
N VAL A 16 2.70 -1.63 -7.45
CA VAL A 16 2.52 -0.28 -6.93
C VAL A 16 3.86 0.42 -6.94
N THR A 17 3.90 1.61 -7.53
CA THR A 17 5.09 2.46 -7.51
C THR A 17 4.92 3.52 -6.44
N ILE A 18 5.79 3.46 -5.43
CA ILE A 18 5.83 4.43 -4.32
C ILE A 18 6.97 5.39 -4.61
N GLN A 19 6.70 6.69 -4.47
CA GLN A 19 7.76 7.70 -4.48
C GLN A 19 8.29 7.91 -3.07
N LEU A 20 9.56 7.54 -2.88
CA LEU A 20 10.36 7.91 -1.72
C LEU A 20 11.12 9.20 -2.04
N ALA A 21 11.65 9.86 -1.00
CA ALA A 21 12.29 11.18 -1.13
C ALA A 21 13.46 11.22 -2.14
N ASP A 22 14.17 10.10 -2.31
CA ASP A 22 15.37 9.97 -3.13
C ASP A 22 15.19 9.07 -4.37
N ARG A 23 14.10 8.28 -4.44
CA ARG A 23 13.86 7.31 -5.51
C ARG A 23 12.40 6.84 -5.59
N SER A 24 12.01 6.33 -6.73
CA SER A 24 10.81 5.50 -6.88
C SER A 24 11.12 4.03 -6.62
N VAL A 25 10.24 3.33 -5.91
CA VAL A 25 10.32 1.87 -5.77
C VAL A 25 9.02 1.25 -6.25
N THR A 26 9.11 0.23 -7.09
CA THR A 26 7.98 -0.58 -7.53
C THR A 26 7.93 -1.86 -6.70
N LEU A 27 6.80 -2.11 -6.05
CA LEU A 27 6.56 -3.25 -5.16
C LEU A 27 5.36 -4.06 -5.65
N LYS A 28 5.41 -5.37 -5.43
CA LYS A 28 4.24 -6.24 -5.58
C LYS A 28 3.46 -6.25 -4.28
N ALA A 29 2.16 -6.00 -4.38
CA ALA A 29 1.28 -5.96 -3.23
C ALA A 29 -0.01 -6.72 -3.51
N LYS A 30 -0.53 -7.39 -2.49
CA LYS A 30 -1.84 -8.03 -2.52
C LYS A 30 -2.88 -7.09 -1.93
N VAL A 31 -4.01 -6.94 -2.59
CA VAL A 31 -5.16 -6.19 -2.07
C VAL A 31 -5.82 -7.00 -0.96
N ILE A 32 -5.84 -6.45 0.26
CA ILE A 32 -6.44 -7.11 1.43
C ILE A 32 -7.72 -6.44 1.91
N ARG A 33 -7.95 -5.18 1.52
CA ARG A 33 -9.18 -4.45 1.84
C ARG A 33 -9.45 -3.37 0.81
N LEU A 34 -10.73 -3.19 0.51
CA LEU A 34 -11.25 -2.05 -0.25
C LEU A 34 -12.22 -1.28 0.63
N GLY A 35 -12.12 0.04 0.61
CA GLY A 35 -13.00 0.98 1.28
C GLY A 35 -13.50 2.04 0.29
N HIS A 36 -14.70 2.56 0.52
CA HIS A 36 -15.26 3.65 -0.27
C HIS A 36 -15.64 4.77 0.70
N PRO A 37 -14.67 5.59 1.15
CA PRO A 37 -14.95 6.69 2.06
C PRO A 37 -15.94 7.70 1.46
N ASP A 38 -15.97 7.82 0.12
CA ASP A 38 -16.99 8.57 -0.62
C ASP A 38 -17.27 7.93 -2.00
N LEU A 39 -18.07 8.60 -2.84
CA LEU A 39 -18.47 8.09 -4.17
C LEU A 39 -17.38 8.18 -5.25
N LEU A 40 -16.29 8.91 -4.99
CA LEU A 40 -15.26 9.25 -5.96
C LEU A 40 -13.87 8.71 -5.55
N VAL A 41 -13.69 8.40 -4.27
CA VAL A 41 -12.44 7.90 -3.70
C VAL A 41 -12.64 6.47 -3.23
N GLN A 42 -11.73 5.59 -3.67
CA GLN A 42 -11.60 4.24 -3.15
C GLN A 42 -10.29 4.15 -2.36
N ASP A 43 -10.39 3.71 -1.10
CA ASP A 43 -9.26 3.36 -0.27
C ASP A 43 -8.89 1.91 -0.49
N VAL A 44 -7.61 1.61 -0.64
CA VAL A 44 -7.10 0.26 -0.83
C VAL A 44 -6.06 -0.02 0.25
N ALA A 45 -6.24 -1.10 1.01
CA ALA A 45 -5.20 -1.61 1.90
C ALA A 45 -4.44 -2.74 1.19
N LEU A 46 -3.12 -2.68 1.31
CA LEU A 46 -2.19 -3.52 0.58
C LEU A 46 -1.25 -4.25 1.54
N GLU A 47 -1.04 -5.53 1.28
CA GLU A 47 0.00 -6.34 1.89
C GLU A 47 1.17 -6.47 0.90
N PHE A 48 2.34 -5.91 1.23
CA PHE A 48 3.50 -6.05 0.36
C PHE A 48 4.10 -7.45 0.45
N LEU A 49 4.28 -8.11 -0.70
CA LEU A 49 4.67 -9.52 -0.75
C LEU A 49 6.19 -9.72 -0.66
N ASP A 50 6.96 -8.85 -1.31
CA ASP A 50 8.42 -8.91 -1.37
C ASP A 50 8.99 -7.49 -1.25
N VAL A 51 9.38 -7.10 -0.03
CA VAL A 51 10.02 -5.80 0.24
C VAL A 51 11.45 -6.07 0.72
N ASP A 52 12.43 -5.52 0.01
CA ASP A 52 13.80 -5.60 0.47
C ASP A 52 14.00 -4.78 1.76
N PRO A 53 14.88 -5.20 2.68
CA PRO A 53 15.03 -4.56 3.99
C PRO A 53 15.30 -3.05 3.93
N LYS A 54 16.05 -2.58 2.92
CA LYS A 54 16.35 -1.14 2.79
C LYS A 54 15.11 -0.35 2.39
N THR A 55 14.27 -0.90 1.53
CA THR A 55 12.98 -0.27 1.19
C THR A 55 12.05 -0.27 2.40
N LEU A 56 12.02 -1.36 3.18
CA LEU A 56 11.21 -1.44 4.39
C LEU A 56 11.62 -0.39 5.44
N GLU A 57 12.92 -0.25 5.72
CA GLU A 57 13.45 0.80 6.61
C GLU A 57 13.02 2.20 6.16
N ARG A 58 13.06 2.48 4.85
CA ARG A 58 12.64 3.78 4.31
C ARG A 58 11.14 4.01 4.41
N LEU A 59 10.34 2.97 4.22
CA LEU A 59 8.90 3.07 4.39
C LEU A 59 8.57 3.42 5.85
N TYR A 60 9.28 2.84 6.82
CA TYR A 60 9.14 3.21 8.24
C TYR A 60 9.56 4.66 8.53
N ASP A 61 10.67 5.14 7.96
CA ASP A 61 11.15 6.51 8.15
C ASP A 61 10.14 7.59 7.70
N LEU A 62 9.29 7.27 6.71
CA LEU A 62 8.31 8.22 6.17
C LEU A 62 7.12 8.48 7.12
N GLY A 63 7.00 7.74 8.23
CA GLY A 63 5.87 7.90 9.17
C GLY A 63 4.50 7.64 8.55
N LEU A 64 4.47 6.98 7.38
CA LEU A 64 3.24 6.66 6.61
C LEU A 64 2.50 5.43 7.15
N TRP A 65 2.89 4.94 8.32
CA TRP A 65 2.37 3.71 8.91
C TRP A 65 1.84 4.02 10.30
N GLU A 66 0.54 3.82 10.50
CA GLU A 66 0.05 3.47 11.83
C GLU A 66 0.40 2.00 12.05
N TYR A 67 1.20 1.72 13.08
CA TYR A 67 1.37 0.39 13.60
C TYR A 67 0.01 -0.05 14.15
N VAL A 68 -0.74 -0.81 13.36
CA VAL A 68 -1.91 -1.52 13.87
C VAL A 68 -1.34 -2.71 14.60
N ASP A 69 -1.20 -2.58 15.93
CA ASP A 69 -0.95 -3.72 16.80
C ASP A 69 -1.90 -4.85 16.36
N GLU A 70 -1.35 -6.05 16.13
CA GLU A 70 -2.18 -7.24 15.96
C GLU A 70 -3.17 -7.26 17.14
N PRO A 71 -4.48 -7.49 16.91
CA PRO A 71 -5.40 -7.58 18.02
C PRO A 71 -4.88 -8.67 18.97
N ASP A 72 -4.51 -8.26 20.19
CA ASP A 72 -4.17 -9.17 21.27
C ASP A 72 -5.29 -10.21 21.39
N LYS A 73 -4.94 -11.46 21.05
CA LYS A 73 -5.64 -12.75 21.19
C LYS A 73 -7.11 -12.76 21.61
#